data_AF-A0A1M7G865-F1
#
_entry.id   AF-A0A1M7G865-F1
#
_cell.length_a   1.000
_cell.length_b   1.000
_cell.length_c   1.000
_cell.angle_alpha   90.00
_cell.angle_beta   90.00
_cell.angle_gamma   90.00
#
_symmetry.space_group_name_H-M   'P 1'
#
loop_
_entity.id
_entity.type
_entity.pdbx_description
1 polymer ?
#
loop_
_entity_poly.entity_id
_entity_poly.type
_entity_poly.pdbx_seq_one_letter_code
_entity_poly.pdbx_strand_id
1 'polypeptide(L)'
;MKLTGAEEQLMELIWDKDQVFMKDIIDSFPDPKPATTTIATLLKRMQNKGFVAYNLMGNSRQYYPLVKKSAYFSKHVNGLIKNFFGSSAMQFASFFTTETNLTDTELEDLKKIIDKQLNKKKP
;
A
#
# COMPACT_ATOMS: atom_id res chain seq x y z
N MET A 1 3.72 11.89 -7.29
CA MET A 1 3.62 12.28 -5.87
C MET A 1 3.75 11.04 -5.02
N LYS A 2 4.46 11.12 -3.90
CA LYS A 2 4.72 10.01 -2.97
C LYS A 2 4.05 10.30 -1.63
N LEU A 3 3.55 9.25 -0.96
CA LEU A 3 3.07 9.35 0.41
C LEU A 3 4.28 9.29 1.36
N THR A 4 4.26 10.09 2.42
CA THR A 4 5.22 9.95 3.53
C THR A 4 4.83 8.74 4.39
N GLY A 5 5.73 8.19 5.21
CA GLY A 5 5.41 7.01 6.04
C GLY A 5 4.12 7.14 6.86
N ALA A 6 3.88 8.30 7.48
CA ALA A 6 2.63 8.56 8.22
C ALA A 6 1.37 8.61 7.33
N GLU A 7 1.50 9.02 6.06
CA GLU A 7 0.38 8.99 5.10
C GLU A 7 0.15 7.58 4.54
N GLU A 8 1.21 6.78 4.40
CA GLU A 8 1.10 5.38 3.97
C GLU A 8 0.37 4.55 5.02
N GLN A 9 0.72 4.70 6.30
CA GLN A 9 -0.02 4.07 7.41
C GLN A 9 -1.51 4.42 7.39
N LEU A 10 -1.83 5.68 7.10
CA LEU A 10 -3.22 6.12 7.01
C LEU A 10 -3.94 5.54 5.79
N MET A 11 -3.26 5.46 4.64
CA MET A 11 -3.81 4.81 3.45
C MET A 11 -4.02 3.31 3.66
N GLU A 12 -3.13 2.63 4.39
CA GLU A 12 -3.31 1.21 4.70
C GLU A 12 -4.62 0.96 5.45
N LEU A 13 -4.91 1.78 6.45
CA LEU A 13 -6.18 1.72 7.17
C LEU A 13 -7.39 2.03 6.26
N ILE A 14 -7.27 3.05 5.41
CA ILE A 14 -8.35 3.45 4.50
C ILE A 14 -8.60 2.38 3.43
N TRP A 15 -7.55 1.71 2.93
CA TRP A 15 -7.66 0.61 1.98
C TRP A 15 -8.22 -0.67 2.60
N ASP A 16 -7.94 -0.92 3.88
CA ASP A 16 -8.45 -2.10 4.58
C ASP A 16 -9.96 -1.98 4.85
N LYS A 17 -10.41 -0.77 5.22
CA LYS A 17 -11.82 -0.51 5.57
C LYS A 17 -12.67 -0.03 4.40
N ASP A 18 -12.08 0.32 3.25
CA ASP A 18 -12.65 1.00 2.06
C ASP A 18 -13.32 2.36 2.33
N GLN A 19 -14.03 2.50 3.45
CA GLN A 19 -14.64 3.72 3.94
C GLN A 19 -14.47 3.78 5.46
N VAL A 20 -13.93 4.90 5.97
CA VAL A 20 -13.60 5.02 7.39
C VAL A 20 -13.92 6.42 7.92
N PHE A 21 -14.50 6.50 9.11
CA PHE A 21 -14.75 7.80 9.75
C PHE A 21 -13.51 8.31 10.48
N MET A 22 -13.42 9.64 10.64
CA MET A 22 -12.35 10.28 11.41
C MET A 22 -12.16 9.67 12.80
N LYS A 23 -13.25 9.29 13.47
CA LYS A 23 -13.21 8.67 14.80
C LYS A 23 -12.54 7.30 14.74
N ASP A 24 -12.99 6.44 13.83
CA ASP A 24 -12.43 5.10 13.64
C ASP A 24 -10.95 5.12 13.25
N ILE A 25 -10.52 6.17 12.54
CA ILE A 25 -9.11 6.41 12.25
C ILE A 25 -8.34 6.62 13.56
N ILE A 26 -8.77 7.56 14.41
CA ILE A 26 -8.10 7.88 15.66
C ILE A 26 -8.09 6.68 16.61
N ASP A 27 -9.20 5.94 16.65
CA ASP A 27 -9.34 4.76 17.50
C ASP A 27 -8.52 3.55 17.05
N SER A 28 -8.04 3.54 15.79
CA SER A 28 -7.14 2.51 15.28
C SER A 28 -5.66 2.70 15.69
N PHE A 29 -5.29 3.89 16.19
CA PHE A 29 -3.91 4.13 16.62
C PHE A 29 -3.67 3.62 18.04
N PRO A 30 -2.48 3.05 18.31
CA PRO A 30 -2.09 2.67 19.67
C PRO A 30 -1.89 3.90 20.56
N ASP A 31 -2.01 3.72 21.87
CA ASP A 31 -1.76 4.80 22.82
C ASP A 31 -0.25 5.16 22.88
N PRO A 32 0.10 6.46 22.92
CA PRO A 32 -0.80 7.61 22.97
C PRO A 32 -1.39 7.95 21.60
N LYS A 33 -2.73 8.06 21.54
CA LYS A 33 -3.44 8.44 20.32
C LYS A 33 -2.97 9.80 19.79
N PRO A 34 -2.74 9.92 18.48
CA PRO A 34 -2.40 11.19 17.87
C PRO A 34 -3.56 12.18 18.00
N ALA A 35 -3.23 13.47 18.13
CA ALA A 35 -4.24 14.52 18.16
C ALA A 35 -5.08 14.53 16.88
N THR A 36 -6.39 14.78 17.01
CA THR A 36 -7.34 14.87 15.89
C THR A 36 -6.89 15.88 14.82
N THR A 37 -6.27 16.98 15.23
CA THR A 37 -5.73 18.02 14.33
C THR A 37 -4.57 17.51 13.48
N THR A 38 -3.72 16.62 14.02
CA THR A 38 -2.61 15.99 13.30
C THR A 38 -3.14 15.11 12.18
N ILE A 39 -4.09 14.21 12.49
CA ILE A 39 -4.73 13.34 11.50
C ILE A 39 -5.49 14.18 10.46
N ALA A 40 -6.19 15.24 10.86
CA ALA A 40 -6.92 16.11 9.94
C ALA A 40 -5.97 16.83 8.96
N THR A 41 -4.79 17.23 9.44
CA THR A 41 -3.75 17.85 8.59
C THR A 41 -3.18 16.85 7.59
N LEU A 42 -2.91 15.62 8.02
CA LEU A 42 -2.46 14.53 7.13
C LEU A 42 -3.51 14.22 6.07
N LEU A 43 -4.78 14.05 6.46
CA LEU A 43 -5.89 13.79 5.53
C LEU A 43 -6.07 14.93 4.53
N LYS A 44 -5.96 16.19 4.96
CA LYS A 44 -6.02 17.35 4.07
C LYS A 44 -4.86 17.34 3.06
N ARG A 45 -3.65 16.98 3.49
CA ARG A 45 -2.49 16.87 2.60
C ARG A 45 -2.66 15.74 1.58
N MET A 46 -3.18 14.59 2.01
CA MET A 46 -3.47 13.45 1.14
C MET A 46 -4.60 13.75 0.15
N GLN A 47 -5.60 14.51 0.58
CA GLN A 47 -6.68 15.01 -0.28
C GLN A 47 -6.14 15.98 -1.35
N ASN A 48 -5.29 16.93 -0.97
CA ASN A 48 -4.64 17.85 -1.92
C ASN A 48 -3.77 17.10 -2.95
N LYS A 49 -3.20 15.96 -2.56
CA LYS A 49 -2.43 15.07 -3.45
C LYS A 49 -3.31 14.14 -4.30
N GLY A 50 -4.63 14.10 -4.07
CA GLY A 50 -5.57 13.26 -4.81
C GLY A 50 -5.60 11.78 -4.42
N PHE A 51 -5.14 11.42 -3.22
CA PHE A 51 -5.15 10.02 -2.75
C PHE A 51 -6.44 9.62 -2.03
N VAL A 52 -7.08 10.57 -1.36
CA VAL A 52 -8.26 10.35 -0.51
C VAL A 52 -9.27 11.45 -0.76
N ALA A 53 -10.55 11.10 -0.71
CA ALA A 53 -11.64 12.06 -0.62
C ALA A 53 -12.51 11.74 0.60
N TYR A 54 -13.44 12.62 0.91
CA TYR A 54 -14.41 12.39 1.97
C TYR A 54 -15.83 12.72 1.51
N ASN A 55 -16.78 12.00 2.06
CA ASN A 55 -18.20 12.33 2.00
C ASN A 55 -18.62 12.89 3.36
N LEU A 56 -19.45 13.93 3.33
CA LEU A 56 -20.02 14.51 4.55
C LEU A 56 -21.30 13.73 4.90
N MET A 57 -21.23 12.94 5.97
CA MET A 57 -22.35 12.17 6.50
C MET A 57 -22.85 12.86 7.76
N GLY A 58 -23.79 13.79 7.60
CA GLY A 58 -24.24 14.68 8.67
C GLY A 58 -23.08 15.52 9.23
N ASN A 59 -22.76 15.34 10.51
CA ASN A 59 -21.65 16.03 11.18
C ASN A 59 -20.31 15.28 11.10
N SER A 60 -20.26 14.12 10.43
CA SER A 60 -19.07 13.27 10.38
C SER A 60 -18.52 13.17 8.96
N ARG A 61 -17.20 13.12 8.84
CA ARG A 61 -16.49 12.94 7.57
C ARG A 61 -16.13 11.47 7.42
N GLN A 62 -16.61 10.87 6.34
CA GLN A 62 -16.29 9.50 5.94
C GLN A 62 -15.25 9.56 4.81
N TYR A 63 -14.04 9.08 5.06
CA TYR A 63 -12.92 9.10 4.13
C TYR A 63 -12.90 7.81 3.29
N TYR A 64 -12.55 7.94 2.01
CA TYR A 64 -12.43 6.82 1.08
C TYR A 64 -11.23 7.01 0.12
N PRO A 65 -10.60 5.92 -0.34
CA PRO A 65 -9.45 6.00 -1.21
C PRO A 65 -9.87 6.34 -2.64
N LEU A 66 -9.13 7.24 -3.29
CA LEU A 66 -9.27 7.53 -4.74
C LEU A 66 -8.33 6.68 -5.60
N VAL A 67 -7.31 6.09 -4.98
CA VAL A 67 -6.29 5.28 -5.64
C VAL A 67 -6.36 3.86 -5.10
N LYS A 68 -6.32 2.86 -5.98
CA LYS A 68 -6.26 1.44 -5.58
C LYS A 68 -4.91 1.11 -4.95
N LYS A 69 -4.90 0.31 -3.88
CA LYS A 69 -3.68 -0.18 -3.21
C LYS A 69 -2.70 -0.81 -4.20
N SER A 70 -3.19 -1.68 -5.08
CA SER A 70 -2.37 -2.32 -6.11
C SER A 70 -1.72 -1.31 -7.07
N ALA A 71 -2.46 -0.32 -7.55
CA ALA A 71 -1.93 0.69 -8.46
C ALA A 71 -0.83 1.55 -7.81
N TYR A 72 -1.03 1.95 -6.55
CA TYR A 72 -0.01 2.67 -5.78
C TYR A 72 1.23 1.80 -5.54
N PHE A 73 1.02 0.59 -5.04
CA PHE A 73 2.07 -0.34 -4.67
C PHE A 73 2.89 -0.79 -5.87
N SER A 74 2.26 -1.18 -6.99
CA SER A 74 2.96 -1.57 -8.21
C SER A 74 3.86 -0.45 -8.73
N LYS A 75 3.40 0.80 -8.69
CA LYS A 75 4.24 1.94 -9.11
C LYS A 75 5.43 2.15 -8.17
N HIS A 76 5.22 2.01 -6.87
CA HIS A 76 6.29 2.14 -5.88
C HIS A 76 7.32 1.02 -6.00
N VAL A 77 6.87 -0.24 -6.04
CA VAL A 77 7.74 -1.42 -6.18
C VAL A 77 8.48 -1.42 -7.50
N ASN A 78 7.82 -1.11 -8.61
CA ASN A 78 8.52 -1.00 -9.90
C ASN A 78 9.58 0.11 -9.89
N GLY A 79 9.32 1.21 -9.19
CA GLY A 79 10.30 2.27 -8.96
C GLY A 79 11.50 1.79 -8.13
N LEU A 80 11.27 1.04 -7.05
CA LEU A 80 12.33 0.43 -6.24
C LEU A 80 13.16 -0.55 -7.08
N ILE A 81 12.51 -1.46 -7.81
CA ILE A 81 13.20 -2.43 -8.68
C ILE A 81 14.04 -1.69 -9.72
N LYS A 82 13.50 -0.63 -10.32
CA LYS A 82 14.23 0.18 -11.30
C LYS A 82 15.46 0.87 -10.68
N ASN A 83 15.32 1.44 -9.49
CA ASN A 83 16.37 2.23 -8.85
C ASN A 83 17.48 1.36 -8.23
N PHE A 84 17.13 0.23 -7.62
CA PHE A 84 18.08 -0.63 -6.90
C PHE A 84 18.63 -1.78 -7.76
N PHE A 85 17.85 -2.26 -8.74
CA PHE A 85 18.21 -3.43 -9.56
C PHE A 85 18.30 -3.10 -11.05
N GLY A 86 18.47 -1.83 -11.40
CA GLY A 86 18.74 -1.38 -12.77
C GLY A 86 17.68 -1.83 -13.79
N SER A 87 16.40 -1.90 -13.38
CA SER A 87 15.26 -2.43 -14.15
C SER A 87 15.29 -3.93 -14.48
N SER A 88 16.16 -4.72 -13.83
CA SER A 88 16.19 -6.17 -13.97
C SER A 88 15.29 -6.85 -12.94
N ALA A 89 14.13 -7.31 -13.39
CA ALA A 89 13.26 -8.17 -12.57
C ALA A 89 13.97 -9.48 -12.14
N MET A 90 14.94 -9.97 -12.93
CA MET A 90 15.71 -11.16 -12.59
C MET A 90 16.66 -10.92 -11.41
N GLN A 91 17.30 -9.75 -11.34
CA GLN A 91 18.16 -9.42 -10.19
C GLN A 91 17.34 -9.29 -8.90
N PHE A 92 16.14 -8.68 -8.99
CA PHE A 92 15.22 -8.66 -7.86
C PHE A 92 14.78 -10.07 -7.44
N ALA A 93 14.44 -10.94 -8.39
CA ALA A 93 14.05 -12.32 -8.09
C ALA A 93 15.20 -13.11 -7.42
N SER A 94 16.43 -12.98 -7.94
CA SER A 94 17.61 -13.62 -7.35
C SER A 94 17.91 -13.11 -5.95
N PHE A 95 17.83 -11.79 -5.73
CA PHE A 95 17.99 -11.20 -4.40
C PHE A 95 16.90 -11.70 -3.45
N PHE A 96 15.65 -11.70 -3.89
CA PHE A 96 14.52 -12.15 -3.08
C PHE A 96 14.63 -13.62 -2.67
N THR A 97 15.07 -14.52 -3.55
CA THR A 97 15.24 -15.93 -3.19
C THR A 97 16.43 -16.15 -2.25
N THR A 98 17.51 -15.37 -2.38
CA THR A 98 18.74 -15.56 -1.60
C THR A 98 18.68 -14.88 -0.23
N GLU A 99 18.19 -13.65 -0.15
CA GLU A 99 18.25 -12.84 1.09
C GLU A 99 17.06 -13.11 2.02
N THR A 100 15.90 -13.48 1.48
CA THR A 100 14.70 -13.71 2.30
C THR A 100 14.69 -15.08 2.98
N ASN A 101 15.74 -15.91 2.77
CA ASN A 101 15.87 -17.28 3.30
C ASN A 101 14.57 -18.07 3.22
N LEU A 102 13.97 -18.09 2.02
CA LEU A 102 12.72 -18.79 1.77
C LEU A 102 12.90 -20.29 2.06
N THR A 103 11.92 -20.86 2.74
CA THR A 103 11.85 -22.31 2.97
C THR A 103 11.63 -23.07 1.66
N ASP A 104 11.98 -24.35 1.62
CA ASP A 104 11.73 -25.21 0.46
C ASP A 104 10.26 -25.17 0.01
N THR A 105 9.33 -25.13 0.98
CA THR A 105 7.89 -25.00 0.72
C THR A 105 7.51 -23.67 0.06
N GLU A 106 8.10 -22.56 0.48
CA GLU A 106 7.84 -21.24 -0.10
C GLU A 106 8.43 -21.12 -1.50
N LEU A 107 9.59 -21.74 -1.75
CA LEU A 107 10.20 -21.82 -3.08
C LEU A 107 9.35 -22.65 -4.05
N GLU A 108 8.78 -23.77 -3.59
CA GLU A 108 7.84 -24.55 -4.38
C GLU A 108 6.57 -23.77 -4.73
N ASP A 109 6.02 -23.01 -3.78
CA ASP A 109 4.85 -22.19 -4.03
C ASP A 109 5.15 -21.01 -4.98
N LEU A 110 6.33 -20.41 -4.86
CA LEU A 110 6.82 -19.41 -5.82
C LEU A 110 6.90 -20.00 -7.23
N LYS A 111 7.44 -21.22 -7.36
CA LYS A 111 7.51 -21.94 -8.65
C LYS A 111 6.11 -22.17 -9.23
N LYS A 112 5.13 -22.61 -8.43
CA LYS A 112 3.74 -22.78 -8.88
C LYS A 112 3.12 -21.48 -9.38
N ILE A 113 3.39 -20.36 -8.71
CA ILE A 113 2.92 -19.03 -9.14
C ILE A 113 3.51 -18.67 -10.52
N ILE A 114 4.82 -18.90 -10.72
CA ILE A 114 5.50 -18.66 -12.00
C ILE A 114 4.93 -19.53 -13.10
N ASP A 115 4.80 -20.84 -12.87
CA ASP A 115 4.25 -21.79 -13.85
C ASP A 115 2.83 -21.42 -14.28
N LYS A 116 1.99 -20.98 -13.32
CA LYS A 116 0.64 -20.48 -13.61
C LYS A 116 0.66 -19.24 -14.52
N GLN A 117 1.60 -18.31 -14.31
CA GLN A 117 1.75 -17.13 -15.17
C GLN A 117 2.29 -17.47 -16.56
N LEU A 118 3.22 -18.43 -16.65
CA LEU A 118 3.74 -18.92 -17.93
C LEU A 118 2.63 -19.59 -18.75
N ASN A 119 1.78 -20.39 -18.11
CA ASN A 119 0.64 -21.03 -18.78
C ASN A 119 -0.43 -20.02 -19.23
N LYS A 120 -0.63 -18.92 -18.49
CA LYS A 120 -1.51 -17.81 -18.93
C LYS A 120 -0.95 -17.00 -20.11
N LYS A 121 0.37 -17.03 -20.32
CA LYS A 121 1.04 -16.33 -21.42
C LYS A 121 1.26 -17.21 -22.65
N LYS A 122 1.08 -18.52 -22.55
CA LYS A 122 1.03 -19.40 -23.71
C LYS A 122 -0.25 -19.07 -24.49
N PRO A 123 -0.16 -18.87 -25.82
CA PRO A 123 -1.33 -18.59 -26.67
C PRO A 123 -2.33 -19.75 -26.67
#